data_AF-S3CJ20-F1
#
_entry.id   AF-S3CJ20-F1
#
_cell.length_a   1.000
_cell.length_b   1.000
_cell.length_c   1.000
_cell.angle_alpha   90.00
_cell.angle_beta   90.00
_cell.angle_gamma   90.00
#
_symmetry.space_group_name_H-M   'P 1'
#
loop_
_entity.id
_entity.type
_entity.pdbx_description
1 polymer ?
#
loop_
_entity_poly.entity_id
_entity_poly.type
_entity_poly.pdbx_seq_one_letter_code
_entity_poly.pdbx_strand_id
1 'polypeptide(L)'
;MATNPQPPRPTFTTSLLAGAFAGTAVDLALFPIDTIKTRSQAPGGFLGNGGLKGCYRGVGANIIGSAPGAALFFVTYDYTKGFLSARRHAKEITEGGPSDWEAPIEHMVAASLGEVAACAVRVPTEVVKTRTQAGQHPTSLSALQAILAQHKTIGVSGVWGQMYRGWSVTIMREVPFTVIQFPLWEAMKEYRRRKSGREEINALESGVLGSVAGAVAAGFTTPLDVLKTRMMLAQEKTPFFTMLNQILKDHGYKAFFAGIGPRIMWISIGGAIFLGSYQWAANTLTEKRHGRPL
;
A
#
# COMPACT_ATOMS: atom_id res chain seq x y z
N MET A 1 -9.08 -14.97 40.56
CA MET A 1 -8.66 -14.37 39.27
C MET A 1 -9.12 -15.31 38.17
N ALA A 2 -10.25 -15.04 37.53
CA ALA A 2 -10.71 -15.83 36.40
C ALA A 2 -9.83 -15.50 35.19
N THR A 3 -9.01 -16.45 34.76
CA THR A 3 -8.29 -16.36 33.49
C THR A 3 -9.32 -16.42 32.38
N ASN A 4 -9.70 -15.26 31.85
CA ASN A 4 -10.54 -15.17 30.67
C ASN A 4 -9.86 -15.99 29.55
N PRO A 5 -10.50 -17.02 28.99
CA PRO A 5 -9.86 -17.84 27.96
C PRO A 5 -9.50 -16.93 26.78
N GLN A 6 -8.22 -16.90 26.43
CA GLN A 6 -7.77 -16.22 25.22
C GLN A 6 -8.58 -16.82 24.05
N PRO A 7 -9.19 -15.98 23.19
CA PRO A 7 -9.94 -16.50 22.05
C PRO A 7 -9.02 -17.41 21.22
N PRO A 8 -9.53 -18.55 20.71
CA PRO A 8 -8.73 -19.47 19.92
C PRO A 8 -8.11 -18.73 18.73
N ARG A 9 -6.80 -18.94 18.51
CA ARG A 9 -6.06 -18.27 17.44
C ARG A 9 -6.74 -18.57 16.09
N PRO A 10 -6.97 -17.56 15.23
CA PRO A 10 -7.50 -17.81 13.90
C PRO A 10 -6.51 -18.69 13.13
N THR A 11 -7.02 -19.75 12.51
CA THR A 11 -6.22 -20.62 11.65
C THR A 11 -5.74 -19.84 10.44
N PHE A 12 -4.62 -20.24 9.84
CA PHE A 12 -4.05 -19.60 8.64
C PHE A 12 -5.11 -19.30 7.56
N THR A 13 -5.98 -20.27 7.27
CA THR A 13 -7.10 -20.12 6.32
C THR A 13 -8.10 -19.05 6.74
N THR A 14 -8.43 -18.97 8.04
CA THR A 14 -9.33 -17.93 8.58
C THR A 14 -8.72 -16.54 8.43
N SER A 15 -7.43 -16.40 8.74
CA SER A 15 -6.70 -15.14 8.59
C SER A 15 -6.58 -14.72 7.13
N LEU A 16 -6.35 -15.68 6.22
CA LEU A 16 -6.27 -15.43 4.78
C LEU A 16 -7.62 -14.93 4.22
N LEU A 17 -8.71 -15.64 4.53
CA LEU A 17 -10.05 -15.26 4.06
C LEU A 17 -10.53 -13.95 4.68
N ALA A 18 -10.33 -13.76 5.98
CA ALA A 18 -10.65 -12.50 6.66
C ALA A 18 -9.82 -11.34 6.13
N GLY A 19 -8.54 -11.56 5.82
CA GLY A 19 -7.66 -10.57 5.20
C GLY A 19 -8.10 -10.18 3.78
N ALA A 20 -8.44 -11.17 2.95
CA ALA A 20 -8.95 -10.94 1.60
C ALA A 20 -10.29 -10.18 1.61
N PHE A 21 -11.19 -10.54 2.53
CA PHE A 21 -12.45 -9.83 2.73
C PHE A 21 -12.21 -8.40 3.19
N ALA A 22 -11.34 -8.21 4.19
CA ALA A 22 -11.00 -6.88 4.70
C ALA A 22 -10.38 -5.98 3.64
N GLY A 23 -9.42 -6.49 2.86
CA GLY A 23 -8.81 -5.75 1.75
C GLY A 23 -9.86 -5.34 0.71
N THR A 24 -10.73 -6.27 0.32
CA THR A 24 -11.81 -5.98 -0.64
C THR A 24 -12.82 -4.96 -0.08
N ALA A 25 -13.15 -5.05 1.21
CA ALA A 25 -14.06 -4.11 1.87
C ALA A 25 -13.49 -2.68 1.89
N VAL A 26 -12.19 -2.53 2.16
CA VAL A 26 -11.49 -1.24 2.07
C VAL A 26 -11.52 -0.72 0.64
N ASP A 27 -11.13 -1.56 -0.31
CA ASP A 27 -11.09 -1.21 -1.74
C ASP A 27 -12.46 -0.71 -2.20
N LEU A 28 -13.55 -1.40 -1.82
CA LEU A 28 -14.93 -1.02 -2.18
C LEU A 28 -15.38 0.27 -1.48
N ALA A 29 -15.12 0.41 -0.18
CA ALA A 29 -15.55 1.58 0.59
C ALA A 29 -14.86 2.87 0.14
N LEU A 30 -13.57 2.77 -0.20
CA LEU A 30 -12.77 3.92 -0.62
C LEU A 30 -12.82 4.18 -2.14
N PHE A 31 -13.30 3.22 -2.93
CA PHE A 31 -13.32 3.33 -4.38
C PHE A 31 -13.99 4.60 -4.94
N PRO A 32 -15.14 5.06 -4.42
CA PRO A 32 -15.79 6.26 -4.95
C PRO A 32 -14.93 7.51 -4.80
N ILE A 33 -14.20 7.63 -3.69
CA ILE A 33 -13.35 8.78 -3.39
C ILE A 33 -12.11 8.75 -4.30
N ASP A 34 -11.54 7.56 -4.53
CA ASP A 34 -10.47 7.36 -5.53
C ASP A 34 -10.92 7.86 -6.90
N THR A 35 -12.12 7.48 -7.34
CA THR A 35 -12.65 7.88 -8.64
C THR A 35 -12.88 9.39 -8.73
N ILE A 36 -13.40 10.02 -7.66
CA ILE A 36 -13.56 11.49 -7.60
C ILE A 36 -12.21 12.19 -7.74
N LYS A 37 -11.19 11.72 -7.00
CA LYS A 37 -9.82 12.24 -7.07
C LYS A 37 -9.25 12.08 -8.48
N THR A 38 -9.31 10.88 -9.06
CA THR A 38 -8.79 10.60 -10.41
C THR A 38 -9.45 11.49 -11.46
N ARG A 39 -10.79 11.65 -11.43
CA ARG A 39 -11.52 12.50 -12.40
C ARG A 39 -11.21 13.97 -12.24
N SER A 40 -11.02 14.43 -11.00
CA SER A 40 -10.66 15.83 -10.72
C SER A 40 -9.24 16.16 -11.21
N GLN A 41 -8.34 15.17 -11.20
CA GLN A 41 -6.95 15.31 -11.65
C GLN A 41 -6.76 15.02 -13.14
N ALA A 42 -7.73 14.39 -13.80
CA ALA A 42 -7.68 14.07 -15.22
C ALA A 42 -7.96 15.31 -16.11
N PRO A 43 -7.35 15.39 -17.30
CA PRO A 43 -7.71 16.41 -18.30
C PRO A 43 -9.22 16.38 -18.59
N GLY A 44 -9.86 17.56 -18.66
CA GLY A 44 -11.32 17.69 -18.79
C GLY A 44 -12.07 17.83 -17.45
N GLY A 45 -11.37 17.69 -16.31
CA GLY A 45 -11.91 17.96 -14.98
C GLY A 45 -13.00 16.98 -14.53
N PHE A 46 -13.53 17.20 -13.32
CA PHE A 46 -14.46 16.25 -12.69
C PHE A 46 -15.74 16.01 -13.50
N LEU A 47 -16.39 17.09 -13.96
CA LEU A 47 -17.64 17.00 -14.71
C LEU A 47 -17.44 16.42 -16.12
N GLY A 48 -16.36 16.81 -16.80
CA GLY A 48 -16.05 16.30 -18.15
C GLY A 48 -15.77 14.79 -18.17
N ASN A 49 -15.21 14.26 -17.08
CA ASN A 49 -14.92 12.83 -16.94
C ASN A 49 -16.08 12.03 -16.29
N GLY A 50 -17.31 12.55 -16.32
CA GLY A 50 -18.52 11.83 -15.92
C GLY A 50 -19.01 12.08 -14.48
N GLY A 51 -18.44 13.06 -13.77
CA GLY A 51 -18.91 13.53 -12.46
C GLY A 51 -19.01 12.39 -11.43
N LEU A 52 -20.19 12.19 -10.85
CA LEU A 52 -20.48 11.08 -9.92
C LEU A 52 -21.00 9.81 -10.61
N LYS A 53 -21.26 9.83 -11.92
CA LYS A 53 -21.82 8.66 -12.61
C LYS A 53 -20.75 7.57 -12.75
N GLY A 54 -21.07 6.35 -12.31
CA GLY A 54 -20.17 5.21 -12.45
C GLY A 54 -18.90 5.32 -11.62
N CYS A 55 -18.99 5.76 -10.36
CA CYS A 55 -17.85 5.86 -9.44
C CYS A 55 -17.11 4.52 -9.20
N TYR A 56 -17.73 3.38 -9.48
CA TYR A 56 -17.13 2.04 -9.35
C TYR A 56 -16.45 1.51 -10.63
N ARG A 57 -16.39 2.33 -11.68
CA ARG A 57 -15.70 1.96 -12.92
C ARG A 57 -14.21 1.73 -12.65
N GLY A 58 -13.72 0.52 -12.93
CA GLY A 58 -12.33 0.12 -12.70
C GLY A 58 -12.14 -0.81 -11.51
N VAL A 59 -13.15 -1.02 -10.65
CA VAL A 59 -13.01 -1.79 -9.40
C VAL A 59 -12.55 -3.23 -9.61
N GLY A 60 -13.00 -3.88 -10.69
CA GLY A 60 -12.58 -5.23 -11.02
C GLY A 60 -11.08 -5.37 -11.28
N ALA A 61 -10.44 -4.35 -11.88
CA ALA A 61 -8.99 -4.36 -12.08
C ALA A 61 -8.22 -4.28 -10.76
N ASN A 62 -8.75 -3.49 -9.81
CA ASN A 62 -8.17 -3.35 -8.47
C ASN A 62 -8.25 -4.68 -7.71
N ILE A 63 -9.45 -5.28 -7.64
CA ILE A 63 -9.67 -6.54 -6.91
C ILE A 63 -8.79 -7.67 -7.46
N ILE A 64 -8.68 -7.78 -8.79
CA ILE A 64 -7.83 -8.80 -9.43
C ILE A 64 -6.34 -8.57 -9.11
N GLY A 65 -5.91 -7.31 -9.03
CA GLY A 65 -4.52 -6.94 -8.75
C GLY A 65 -4.11 -7.05 -7.27
N SER A 66 -5.05 -6.86 -6.34
CA SER A 66 -4.77 -6.78 -4.91
C SER A 66 -4.18 -8.09 -4.35
N ALA A 67 -4.78 -9.24 -4.65
CA ALA A 67 -4.35 -10.52 -4.08
C ALA A 67 -2.96 -10.98 -4.58
N PRO A 68 -2.64 -10.99 -5.89
CA PRO A 68 -1.32 -11.37 -6.35
C PRO A 68 -0.24 -10.35 -5.96
N GLY A 69 -0.59 -9.06 -5.89
CA GLY A 69 0.32 -8.02 -5.39
C GLY A 69 0.71 -8.24 -3.93
N ALA A 70 -0.27 -8.54 -3.06
CA ALA A 70 0.00 -8.86 -1.66
C ALA A 70 0.79 -10.17 -1.50
N ALA A 71 0.49 -11.20 -2.30
CA ALA A 71 1.23 -12.46 -2.29
C ALA A 71 2.71 -12.24 -2.64
N LEU A 72 3.00 -11.50 -3.72
CA LEU A 72 4.38 -11.15 -4.08
C LEU A 72 5.08 -10.34 -2.99
N PHE A 73 4.39 -9.38 -2.40
CA PHE A 73 4.94 -8.61 -1.27
C PHE A 73 5.42 -9.54 -0.15
N PHE A 74 4.53 -10.39 0.36
CA PHE A 74 4.84 -11.23 1.53
C PHE A 74 5.85 -12.34 1.20
N VAL A 75 5.75 -12.97 0.03
CA VAL A 75 6.73 -13.99 -0.40
C VAL A 75 8.13 -13.39 -0.48
N THR A 76 8.28 -12.24 -1.13
CA THR A 76 9.58 -11.57 -1.23
C THR A 76 10.05 -11.07 0.13
N TYR A 77 9.16 -10.49 0.94
CA TYR A 77 9.47 -10.03 2.29
C TYR A 77 9.99 -11.18 3.17
N ASP A 78 9.27 -12.30 3.24
CA ASP A 78 9.64 -13.44 4.10
C ASP A 78 10.93 -14.11 3.61
N TYR A 79 11.11 -14.24 2.29
CA TYR A 79 12.34 -14.78 1.70
C TYR A 79 13.55 -13.89 2.01
N THR A 80 13.44 -12.58 1.76
CA THR A 80 14.54 -11.64 2.03
C THR A 80 14.84 -11.56 3.52
N LYS A 81 13.82 -11.50 4.38
CA LYS A 81 13.99 -11.50 5.82
C LYS A 81 14.71 -12.77 6.28
N GLY A 82 14.27 -13.95 5.82
CA GLY A 82 14.90 -15.23 6.16
C GLY A 82 16.38 -15.29 5.75
N PHE A 83 16.69 -14.81 4.54
CA PHE A 83 18.06 -14.74 4.04
C PHE A 83 18.94 -13.78 4.85
N LEU A 84 18.46 -12.57 5.15
CA LEU A 84 19.22 -11.57 5.91
C LEU A 84 19.44 -11.99 7.35
N SER A 85 18.41 -12.49 8.02
CA SER A 85 18.53 -12.96 9.41
C SER A 85 19.46 -14.18 9.52
N ALA A 86 19.46 -15.10 8.54
CA ALA A 86 20.43 -16.21 8.50
C ALA A 86 21.87 -15.69 8.37
N ARG A 87 22.09 -14.65 7.58
CA ARG A 87 23.40 -14.01 7.42
C ARG A 87 23.83 -13.27 8.69
N ARG A 88 22.91 -12.62 9.41
CA ARG A 88 23.16 -12.01 10.72
C ARG A 88 23.56 -13.05 11.76
N HIS A 89 22.83 -14.15 11.86
CA HIS A 89 23.17 -15.23 12.78
C HIS A 89 24.56 -15.83 12.50
N ALA A 90 24.92 -15.99 11.22
CA ALA A 90 26.26 -16.44 10.84
C ALA A 90 27.36 -15.41 11.21
N LYS A 91 27.08 -14.12 11.06
CA LYS A 91 28.01 -13.03 11.42
C LYS A 91 28.15 -12.87 12.95
N GLU A 92 27.07 -13.03 13.70
CA GLU A 92 27.03 -12.98 15.17
C GLU A 92 27.89 -14.11 15.79
N ILE A 93 27.88 -15.29 15.17
CA ILE A 93 28.75 -16.42 15.55
C ILE A 93 30.24 -16.15 15.25
N THR A 94 30.54 -15.35 14.22
CA THR A 94 31.91 -15.19 13.69
C THR A 94 32.64 -13.96 14.25
N GLU A 95 31.93 -12.84 14.47
CA GLU A 95 32.55 -11.53 14.76
C GLU A 95 32.21 -10.95 16.14
N GLY A 96 31.27 -11.55 16.88
CA GLY A 96 30.97 -11.22 18.27
C GLY A 96 30.23 -9.89 18.49
N GLY A 97 28.94 -10.00 18.82
CA GLY A 97 28.12 -8.91 19.38
C GLY A 97 26.88 -8.57 18.55
N PRO A 98 25.68 -8.47 19.16
CA PRO A 98 24.48 -8.08 18.44
C PRO A 98 24.50 -6.59 18.13
N SER A 99 24.49 -6.24 16.86
CA SER A 99 24.23 -4.87 16.41
C SER A 99 22.70 -4.65 16.43
N ASP A 100 22.20 -4.02 17.50
CA ASP A 100 20.78 -3.70 17.72
C ASP A 100 20.11 -2.92 16.55
N TRP A 101 20.92 -2.32 15.67
CA TRP A 101 20.48 -1.56 14.50
C TRP A 101 20.35 -2.38 13.22
N GLU A 102 20.88 -3.61 13.15
CA GLU A 102 20.83 -4.44 11.94
C GLU A 102 19.40 -4.96 11.70
N ALA A 103 18.67 -5.36 12.74
CA ALA A 103 17.33 -5.92 12.60
C ALA A 103 16.31 -4.96 11.95
N PRO A 104 16.16 -3.68 12.39
CA PRO A 104 15.28 -2.73 11.70
C PRO A 104 15.65 -2.52 10.23
N ILE A 105 16.94 -2.50 9.89
CA ILE A 105 17.41 -2.32 8.52
C ILE A 105 17.10 -3.55 7.66
N GLU A 106 17.23 -4.76 8.20
CA GLU A 106 16.81 -5.99 7.50
C GLU A 106 15.34 -5.92 7.12
N HIS A 107 14.48 -5.48 8.06
CA HIS A 107 13.06 -5.29 7.80
C HIS A 107 12.80 -4.20 6.74
N MET A 108 13.56 -3.12 6.73
CA MET A 108 13.44 -2.07 5.70
C MET A 108 13.81 -2.59 4.32
N VAL A 109 14.91 -3.34 4.22
CA VAL A 109 15.38 -3.91 2.94
C VAL A 109 14.39 -4.96 2.43
N ALA A 110 13.95 -5.88 3.31
CA ALA A 110 12.96 -6.88 2.97
C ALA A 110 11.62 -6.25 2.54
N ALA A 111 11.15 -5.24 3.26
CA ALA A 111 9.92 -4.52 2.92
C ALA A 111 10.06 -3.75 1.60
N SER A 112 11.18 -3.09 1.37
CA SER A 112 11.42 -2.35 0.13
C SER A 112 11.47 -3.27 -1.09
N LEU A 113 12.15 -4.42 -0.97
CA LEU A 113 12.19 -5.41 -2.05
C LEU A 113 10.83 -6.05 -2.28
N GLY A 114 10.10 -6.36 -1.22
CA GLY A 114 8.70 -6.83 -1.30
C GLY A 114 7.79 -5.83 -2.00
N GLU A 115 7.96 -4.54 -1.70
CA GLU A 115 7.19 -3.46 -2.30
C GLU A 115 7.47 -3.31 -3.80
N VAL A 116 8.75 -3.40 -4.21
CA VAL A 116 9.15 -3.40 -5.62
C VAL A 116 8.57 -4.62 -6.35
N ALA A 117 8.60 -5.81 -5.73
CA ALA A 117 7.99 -7.01 -6.30
C ALA A 117 6.47 -6.86 -6.44
N ALA A 118 5.80 -6.32 -5.43
CA ALA A 118 4.36 -6.07 -5.46
C ALA A 118 3.96 -5.02 -6.51
N CYS A 119 4.81 -4.02 -6.76
CA CYS A 119 4.61 -3.06 -7.84
C CYS A 119 4.47 -3.75 -9.20
N ALA A 120 5.12 -4.90 -9.43
CA ALA A 120 5.08 -5.63 -10.72
C ALA A 120 3.66 -5.97 -11.15
N VAL A 121 2.79 -6.32 -10.19
CA VAL A 121 1.36 -6.59 -10.45
C VAL A 121 0.52 -5.32 -10.31
N ARG A 122 0.87 -4.47 -9.35
CA ARG A 122 0.09 -3.28 -9.03
C ARG A 122 0.08 -2.24 -10.13
N VAL A 123 1.22 -1.96 -10.77
CA VAL A 123 1.31 -0.89 -11.76
C VAL A 123 0.43 -1.16 -12.99
N PRO A 124 0.45 -2.35 -13.62
CA PRO A 124 -0.46 -2.65 -14.71
C PRO A 124 -1.95 -2.55 -14.34
N THR A 125 -2.31 -3.02 -13.14
CA THR A 125 -3.70 -3.00 -12.66
C THR A 125 -4.17 -1.57 -12.35
N GLU A 126 -3.28 -0.73 -11.81
CA GLU A 126 -3.50 0.70 -11.62
C GLU A 126 -3.66 1.44 -12.96
N VAL A 127 -2.87 1.13 -13.99
CA VAL A 127 -3.02 1.74 -15.33
C VAL A 127 -4.41 1.42 -15.91
N VAL A 128 -4.88 0.18 -15.79
CA VAL A 128 -6.23 -0.20 -16.25
C VAL A 128 -7.33 0.49 -15.42
N LYS A 129 -7.19 0.48 -14.08
CA LYS A 129 -8.12 1.16 -13.15
C LYS A 129 -8.25 2.65 -13.49
N THR A 130 -7.12 3.35 -13.59
CA THR A 130 -7.09 4.81 -13.80
C THR A 130 -7.67 5.23 -15.14
N ARG A 131 -7.38 4.53 -16.25
CA ARG A 131 -8.00 4.81 -17.56
C ARG A 131 -9.51 4.61 -17.55
N THR A 132 -9.98 3.60 -16.82
CA THR A 132 -11.43 3.34 -16.68
C THR A 132 -12.10 4.41 -15.78
N GLN A 133 -11.46 4.81 -14.69
CA GLN A 133 -11.96 5.87 -13.78
C GLN A 133 -12.01 7.24 -14.45
N ALA A 134 -11.01 7.55 -15.29
CA ALA A 134 -10.94 8.77 -16.10
C ALA A 134 -11.96 8.78 -17.26
N GLY A 135 -12.81 7.77 -17.40
CA GLY A 135 -13.86 7.75 -18.42
C GLY A 135 -13.38 7.50 -19.84
N GLN A 136 -12.09 7.18 -20.05
CA GLN A 136 -11.53 6.86 -21.38
C GLN A 136 -12.10 5.55 -21.92
N HIS A 137 -12.46 4.62 -21.03
CA HIS A 137 -13.03 3.32 -21.37
C HIS A 137 -14.19 2.97 -20.44
N PRO A 138 -15.24 2.29 -20.93
CA PRO A 138 -16.42 1.95 -20.13
C PRO A 138 -16.15 0.87 -19.08
N THR A 139 -15.24 -0.08 -19.36
CA THR A 139 -14.93 -1.22 -18.48
C THR A 139 -13.42 -1.48 -18.40
N SER A 140 -12.97 -2.12 -17.31
CA SER A 140 -11.57 -2.54 -17.15
C SER A 140 -11.10 -3.45 -18.28
N LEU A 141 -11.96 -4.36 -18.77
CA LEU A 141 -11.63 -5.24 -19.88
C LEU A 141 -11.45 -4.48 -21.18
N SER A 142 -12.33 -3.51 -21.47
CA SER A 142 -12.18 -2.66 -22.67
C SER A 142 -10.91 -1.81 -22.61
N ALA A 143 -10.53 -1.31 -21.43
CA ALA A 143 -9.28 -0.58 -21.24
C ALA A 143 -8.05 -1.48 -21.48
N LEU A 144 -8.06 -2.71 -20.94
CA LEU A 144 -6.99 -3.67 -21.16
C LEU A 144 -6.89 -4.10 -22.62
N GLN A 145 -8.02 -4.41 -23.26
CA GLN A 145 -8.08 -4.76 -24.69
C GLN A 145 -7.58 -3.62 -25.56
N ALA A 146 -7.93 -2.37 -25.25
CA ALA A 146 -7.44 -1.20 -25.98
C ALA A 146 -5.92 -1.03 -25.87
N ILE A 147 -5.33 -1.31 -24.69
CA ILE A 147 -3.87 -1.31 -24.51
C ILE A 147 -3.24 -2.45 -25.31
N LEU A 148 -3.77 -3.67 -25.19
CA LEU A 148 -3.21 -4.84 -25.88
C LEU A 148 -3.36 -4.73 -27.40
N ALA A 149 -4.44 -4.14 -27.92
CA ALA A 149 -4.66 -3.95 -29.36
C ALA A 149 -3.59 -3.06 -30.01
N GLN A 150 -2.91 -2.21 -29.25
CA GLN A 150 -1.81 -1.38 -29.74
C GLN A 150 -0.58 -2.20 -30.13
N HIS A 151 -0.49 -3.50 -29.79
CA HIS A 151 0.65 -4.36 -30.14
C HIS A 151 1.01 -4.34 -31.63
N LYS A 152 0.03 -4.16 -32.53
CA LYS A 152 0.28 -4.06 -33.98
C LYS A 152 0.96 -2.75 -34.39
N THR A 153 0.76 -1.68 -33.62
CA THR A 153 1.26 -0.33 -33.93
C THR A 153 2.57 0.01 -33.21
N ILE A 154 2.72 -0.38 -31.94
CA ILE A 154 3.87 -0.02 -31.10
C ILE A 154 4.70 -1.24 -30.69
N GLY A 155 4.36 -2.43 -31.19
CA GLY A 155 5.00 -3.68 -30.83
C GLY A 155 4.69 -4.13 -29.40
N VAL A 156 5.14 -5.34 -29.06
CA VAL A 156 4.98 -5.92 -27.71
C VAL A 156 5.72 -5.07 -26.66
N SER A 157 6.93 -4.58 -26.98
CA SER A 157 7.71 -3.71 -26.09
C SER A 157 6.97 -2.39 -25.77
N GLY A 158 6.33 -1.77 -26.77
CA GLY A 158 5.53 -0.56 -26.55
C GLY A 158 4.31 -0.80 -25.65
N VAL A 159 3.65 -1.95 -25.78
CA VAL A 159 2.53 -2.35 -24.90
C VAL A 159 3.01 -2.50 -23.45
N TRP A 160 4.15 -3.15 -23.22
CA TRP A 160 4.75 -3.23 -21.88
C TRP A 160 5.07 -1.84 -21.32
N GLY A 161 5.61 -0.93 -22.13
CA GLY A 161 5.84 0.47 -21.75
C GLY A 161 4.55 1.20 -21.33
N GLN A 162 3.42 0.92 -21.98
CA GLN A 162 2.11 1.49 -21.61
C GLN A 162 1.56 0.89 -20.31
N MET A 163 1.72 -0.43 -20.09
CA MET A 163 1.25 -1.12 -18.88
C MET A 163 2.07 -0.74 -17.64
N TYR A 164 3.37 -0.48 -17.80
CA TYR A 164 4.27 -0.07 -16.72
C TYR A 164 4.47 1.45 -16.65
N ARG A 165 3.59 2.21 -17.30
CA ARG A 165 3.63 3.67 -17.26
C ARG A 165 3.37 4.14 -15.83
N GLY A 166 4.39 4.79 -15.23
CA GLY A 166 4.33 5.23 -13.85
C GLY A 166 5.12 4.34 -12.88
N TRP A 167 5.77 3.27 -13.34
CA TRP A 167 6.60 2.39 -12.50
C TRP A 167 7.59 3.14 -11.60
N SER A 168 8.44 3.99 -12.18
CA SER A 168 9.47 4.75 -11.45
C SER A 168 8.84 5.67 -10.40
N VAL A 169 7.75 6.31 -10.79
CA VAL A 169 6.91 7.16 -9.95
C VAL A 169 6.37 6.36 -8.78
N THR A 170 5.77 5.19 -9.01
CA THR A 170 5.24 4.33 -7.96
C THR A 170 6.33 3.92 -6.98
N ILE A 171 7.44 3.36 -7.45
CA ILE A 171 8.58 2.99 -6.58
C ILE A 171 9.09 4.16 -5.75
N MET A 172 9.26 5.34 -6.36
CA MET A 172 9.74 6.54 -5.67
C MET A 172 8.81 6.97 -4.53
N ARG A 173 7.51 6.67 -4.60
CA ARG A 173 6.57 6.92 -3.50
C ARG A 173 6.62 5.80 -2.47
N GLU A 174 6.54 4.55 -2.92
CA GLU A 174 6.37 3.42 -2.00
C GLU A 174 7.63 3.16 -1.18
N VAL A 175 8.84 3.25 -1.77
CA VAL A 175 10.07 2.91 -1.05
C VAL A 175 10.33 3.84 0.14
N PRO A 176 10.28 5.19 0.02
CA PRO A 176 10.42 6.06 1.19
C PRO A 176 9.32 5.83 2.23
N PHE A 177 8.11 5.49 1.79
CA PHE A 177 7.00 5.20 2.68
C PHE A 177 7.24 3.93 3.50
N THR A 178 7.67 2.83 2.86
CA THR A 178 7.96 1.56 3.52
C THR A 178 9.18 1.63 4.42
N VAL A 179 10.22 2.35 4.00
CA VAL A 179 11.44 2.64 4.78
C VAL A 179 11.11 3.28 6.14
N ILE A 180 10.06 4.10 6.23
CA ILE A 180 9.65 4.72 7.50
C ILE A 180 8.61 3.86 8.23
N GLN A 181 7.62 3.33 7.49
CA GLN A 181 6.50 2.61 8.09
C GLN A 181 6.93 1.32 8.80
N PHE A 182 7.78 0.49 8.16
CA PHE A 182 8.10 -0.83 8.70
C PHE A 182 8.94 -0.78 9.99
N PRO A 183 10.03 0.00 10.08
CA PRO A 183 10.76 0.17 11.34
C PRO A 183 9.88 0.70 12.45
N LEU A 184 9.04 1.69 12.15
CA LEU A 184 8.15 2.27 13.14
C LEU A 184 7.12 1.25 13.63
N TRP A 185 6.55 0.46 12.72
CA TRP A 185 5.64 -0.62 13.06
C TRP A 185 6.30 -1.70 13.92
N GLU A 186 7.52 -2.15 13.57
CA GLU A 186 8.28 -3.12 14.37
C GLU A 186 8.65 -2.57 15.75
N ALA A 187 9.12 -1.31 15.83
CA ALA A 187 9.44 -0.66 17.10
C ALA A 187 8.20 -0.53 18.00
N MET A 188 7.06 -0.19 17.43
CA MET A 188 5.78 -0.13 18.15
C MET A 188 5.36 -1.51 18.66
N LYS A 189 5.52 -2.55 17.84
CA LYS A 189 5.27 -3.95 18.23
C LYS A 189 6.17 -4.35 19.39
N GLU A 190 7.47 -4.10 19.28
CA GLU A 190 8.44 -4.44 20.32
C GLU A 190 8.15 -3.73 21.65
N TYR A 191 7.82 -2.43 21.60
CA TYR A 191 7.41 -1.68 22.77
C TYR A 191 6.17 -2.29 23.44
N ARG A 192 5.17 -2.69 22.65
CA ARG A 192 3.98 -3.38 23.16
C ARG A 192 4.29 -4.75 23.74
N ARG A 193 5.16 -5.52 23.10
CA ARG A 193 5.63 -6.84 23.55
C ARG A 193 6.25 -6.75 24.95
N ARG A 194 7.18 -5.80 25.13
CA ARG A 194 7.85 -5.52 26.42
C ARG A 194 6.88 -5.07 27.50
N LYS A 195 5.91 -4.22 27.16
CA LYS A 195 4.94 -3.68 28.13
C LYS A 195 3.87 -4.70 28.54
N SER A 196 3.46 -5.58 27.62
CA SER A 196 2.40 -6.57 27.87
C SER A 196 2.92 -7.92 28.38
N GLY A 197 4.23 -8.19 28.28
CA GLY A 197 4.83 -9.48 28.66
C GLY A 197 4.37 -10.67 27.82
N ARG A 198 3.79 -10.45 26.63
CA ARG A 198 3.32 -11.48 25.70
C ARG A 198 4.36 -11.68 24.60
N GLU A 199 4.61 -12.90 24.15
CA GLU A 199 5.57 -13.16 23.05
C GLU A 199 5.03 -12.77 21.66
N GLU A 200 3.72 -12.86 21.45
CA GLU A 200 3.07 -12.58 20.17
C GLU A 200 2.02 -11.47 20.28
N ILE A 201 1.93 -10.64 19.24
CA ILE A 201 0.95 -9.56 19.10
C ILE A 201 -0.17 -10.03 18.19
N ASN A 202 -1.42 -9.82 18.62
CA ASN A 202 -2.60 -10.18 17.83
C ASN A 202 -2.60 -9.43 16.48
N ALA A 203 -3.11 -10.06 15.42
CA ALA A 203 -3.24 -9.46 14.08
C ALA A 203 -3.96 -8.10 14.10
N LEU A 204 -5.00 -7.96 14.94
CA LEU A 204 -5.70 -6.69 15.12
C LEU A 204 -4.80 -5.60 15.72
N GLU A 205 -4.10 -5.91 16.82
CA GLU A 205 -3.20 -4.96 17.48
C GLU A 205 -2.05 -4.60 16.54
N SER A 206 -1.48 -5.59 15.87
CA SER A 206 -0.45 -5.42 14.84
C SER A 206 -0.93 -4.49 13.71
N GLY A 207 -2.17 -4.65 13.24
CA GLY A 207 -2.72 -3.79 12.19
C GLY A 207 -3.06 -2.36 12.68
N VAL A 208 -3.47 -2.17 13.95
CA VAL A 208 -3.60 -0.83 14.56
C VAL A 208 -2.25 -0.12 14.58
N LEU A 209 -1.21 -0.81 15.08
CA LEU A 209 0.15 -0.27 15.07
C LEU A 209 0.62 0.04 13.65
N GLY A 210 0.27 -0.81 12.68
CA GLY A 210 0.58 -0.62 11.27
C GLY A 210 -0.11 0.59 10.66
N SER A 211 -1.37 0.86 11.03
CA SER A 211 -2.12 2.05 10.60
C SER A 211 -1.55 3.33 11.20
N VAL A 212 -1.18 3.32 12.48
CA VAL A 212 -0.52 4.46 13.14
C VAL A 212 0.85 4.71 12.52
N ALA A 213 1.66 3.67 12.33
CA ALA A 213 2.95 3.77 11.66
C ALA A 213 2.81 4.30 10.23
N GLY A 214 1.80 3.84 9.49
CA GLY A 214 1.48 4.31 8.15
C GLY A 214 1.06 5.78 8.12
N ALA A 215 0.26 6.24 9.09
CA ALA A 215 -0.14 7.64 9.21
C ALA A 215 1.08 8.56 9.49
N VAL A 216 1.98 8.13 10.36
CA VAL A 216 3.23 8.85 10.64
C VAL A 216 4.14 8.86 9.42
N ALA A 217 4.36 7.70 8.78
CA ALA A 217 5.13 7.58 7.55
C ALA A 217 4.57 8.46 6.43
N ALA A 218 3.24 8.58 6.34
CA ALA A 218 2.58 9.48 5.41
C ALA A 218 2.88 10.94 5.72
N GLY A 219 2.87 11.34 6.99
CA GLY A 219 3.27 12.69 7.38
C GLY A 219 4.68 13.03 6.87
N PHE A 220 5.65 12.15 7.12
CA PHE A 220 7.05 12.37 6.73
C PHE A 220 7.32 12.29 5.22
N THR A 221 6.56 11.48 4.48
CA THR A 221 6.75 11.32 3.03
C THR A 221 5.93 12.31 2.18
N THR A 222 5.04 13.09 2.80
CA THR A 222 4.21 14.08 2.08
C THR A 222 5.02 15.10 1.28
N PRO A 223 6.14 15.67 1.80
CA PRO A 223 7.01 16.56 1.03
C PRO A 223 7.55 15.94 -0.27
N LEU A 224 7.92 14.66 -0.22
CA LEU A 224 8.44 13.94 -1.39
C LEU A 224 7.32 13.71 -2.42
N ASP A 225 6.10 13.40 -1.96
CA ASP A 225 4.94 13.25 -2.83
C ASP A 225 4.58 14.56 -3.54
N VAL A 226 4.58 15.70 -2.83
CA VAL A 226 4.33 17.01 -3.43
C VAL A 226 5.37 17.33 -4.50
N LEU A 227 6.65 17.14 -4.19
CA LEU A 227 7.75 17.42 -5.12
C LEU A 227 7.64 16.55 -6.37
N LYS A 228 7.37 15.26 -6.20
CA LYS A 228 7.15 14.32 -7.28
C LYS A 228 5.95 14.71 -8.15
N THR A 229 4.80 15.06 -7.56
CA THR A 229 3.63 15.49 -8.34
C THR A 229 3.94 16.76 -9.14
N ARG A 230 4.66 17.73 -8.57
CA ARG A 230 5.09 18.94 -9.29
C ARG A 230 6.03 18.63 -10.45
N MET A 231 7.00 17.74 -10.24
CA MET A 231 7.90 17.28 -11.31
C MET A 231 7.17 16.53 -12.43
N MET A 232 6.13 15.76 -12.11
CA MET A 232 5.32 15.06 -13.12
C MET A 232 4.42 16.00 -13.93
N LEU A 233 4.02 17.14 -13.34
CA LEU A 233 3.17 18.13 -13.99
C LEU A 233 3.96 19.22 -14.73
N ALA A 234 5.26 19.36 -14.46
CA ALA A 234 6.13 20.31 -15.15
C ALA A 234 6.23 19.96 -16.64
N GLN A 235 5.99 20.96 -17.50
CA GLN A 235 6.09 20.78 -18.96
C GLN A 235 7.53 20.49 -19.40
N GLU A 236 8.50 21.01 -18.67
CA GLU A 236 9.93 20.78 -18.90
C GLU A 236 10.53 19.90 -17.82
N LYS A 237 11.45 19.02 -18.22
CA LYS A 237 12.19 18.16 -17.28
C LYS A 237 13.09 19.03 -16.39
N THR A 238 12.59 19.42 -15.24
CA THR A 238 13.35 20.17 -14.25
C THR A 238 14.11 19.23 -13.32
N PRO A 239 15.40 19.45 -13.06
CA PRO A 239 16.14 18.69 -12.05
C PRO A 239 15.49 18.81 -10.66
N PHE A 240 15.58 17.73 -9.87
CA PHE A 240 14.95 17.63 -8.53
C PHE A 240 15.28 18.80 -7.61
N PHE A 241 16.56 19.15 -7.47
CA PHE A 241 17.01 20.24 -6.60
C PHE A 241 16.57 21.62 -7.09
N THR A 242 16.45 21.80 -8.40
CA THR A 242 15.94 23.03 -9.01
C THR A 242 14.47 23.21 -8.68
N MET A 243 13.66 22.16 -8.85
CA MET A 243 12.24 22.17 -8.49
C MET A 243 12.04 22.36 -6.98
N LEU A 244 12.87 21.72 -6.14
CA LEU A 244 12.85 21.91 -4.69
C LEU A 244 13.07 23.38 -4.31
N ASN A 245 14.10 24.01 -4.88
CA ASN A 245 14.40 25.43 -4.63
C ASN A 245 13.33 26.36 -5.19
N GLN A 246 12.73 26.04 -6.34
CA GLN A 246 11.61 26.81 -6.90
C GLN A 246 10.40 26.78 -5.96
N ILE A 247 9.99 25.60 -5.49
CA ILE A 247 8.85 25.48 -4.56
C ILE A 247 9.13 26.24 -3.26
N LEU A 248 10.36 26.12 -2.73
CA LEU A 248 10.76 26.85 -1.51
C LEU A 248 10.70 28.37 -1.71
N LYS A 249 11.10 28.89 -2.88
CA LYS A 249 11.08 30.32 -3.18
C LYS A 249 9.68 30.85 -3.48
N ASP A 250 8.88 30.10 -4.24
CA ASP A 250 7.60 30.58 -4.78
C ASP A 250 6.43 30.37 -3.81
N HIS A 251 6.47 29.30 -3.02
CA HIS A 251 5.35 28.90 -2.15
C HIS A 251 5.76 28.63 -0.69
N GLY A 252 7.06 28.67 -0.39
CA GLY A 252 7.59 28.45 0.95
C GLY A 252 7.52 26.99 1.42
N TYR A 253 8.02 26.75 2.64
CA TYR A 253 8.10 25.39 3.22
C TYR A 253 6.73 24.76 3.49
N LYS A 254 5.68 25.56 3.71
CA LYS A 254 4.31 25.07 3.97
C LYS A 254 3.72 24.35 2.75
N ALA A 255 4.18 24.68 1.54
CA ALA A 255 3.73 24.04 0.31
C ALA A 255 4.01 22.54 0.27
N PHE A 256 5.11 22.09 0.89
CA PHE A 256 5.48 20.68 0.97
C PHE A 256 4.56 19.85 1.87
N PHE A 257 3.82 20.49 2.76
CA PHE A 257 2.86 19.84 3.64
C PHE A 257 1.41 20.01 3.15
N ALA A 258 1.22 20.65 1.99
CA ALA A 258 -0.09 20.77 1.37
C ALA A 258 -0.64 19.37 1.03
N GLY A 259 -1.74 18.97 1.66
CA GLY A 259 -2.35 17.66 1.48
C GLY A 259 -2.00 16.61 2.55
N ILE A 260 -1.19 16.95 3.57
CA ILE A 260 -0.87 16.03 4.68
C ILE A 260 -2.11 15.54 5.41
N GLY A 261 -3.05 16.44 5.72
CA GLY A 261 -4.30 16.12 6.42
C GLY A 261 -5.16 15.10 5.67
N PRO A 262 -5.52 15.37 4.40
CA PRO A 262 -6.22 14.40 3.56
C PRO A 262 -5.51 13.04 3.46
N ARG A 263 -4.18 13.03 3.38
CA ARG A 263 -3.40 11.80 3.26
C ARG A 263 -3.39 10.96 4.54
N ILE A 264 -3.16 11.59 5.69
CA ILE A 264 -3.23 10.92 6.99
C ILE A 264 -4.65 10.38 7.20
N MET A 265 -5.67 11.20 6.95
CA MET A 265 -7.07 10.80 7.07
C MET A 265 -7.39 9.59 6.17
N TRP A 266 -6.91 9.59 4.94
CA TRP A 266 -7.09 8.46 4.01
C TRP A 266 -6.54 7.15 4.55
N ILE A 267 -5.30 7.16 5.03
CA ILE A 267 -4.63 5.97 5.57
C ILE A 267 -5.28 5.51 6.88
N SER A 268 -5.69 6.44 7.73
CA SER A 268 -6.39 6.12 8.97
C SER A 268 -7.78 5.51 8.72
N ILE A 269 -8.57 6.07 7.79
CA ILE A 269 -9.88 5.52 7.42
C ILE A 269 -9.72 4.12 6.80
N GLY A 270 -8.77 3.97 5.86
CA GLY A 270 -8.48 2.67 5.26
C GLY A 270 -8.08 1.63 6.30
N GLY A 271 -7.21 2.01 7.24
CA GLY A 271 -6.82 1.15 8.36
C GLY A 271 -8.00 0.77 9.26
N ALA A 272 -8.87 1.72 9.60
CA ALA A 272 -10.05 1.45 10.44
C ALA A 272 -11.04 0.50 9.76
N ILE A 273 -11.33 0.70 8.47
CA ILE A 273 -12.22 -0.18 7.69
C ILE A 273 -11.60 -1.56 7.55
N PHE A 274 -10.30 -1.65 7.29
CA PHE A 274 -9.57 -2.92 7.19
C PHE A 274 -9.72 -3.72 8.48
N LEU A 275 -9.39 -3.09 9.62
CA LEU A 275 -9.41 -3.74 10.93
C LEU A 275 -10.82 -4.16 11.34
N GLY A 276 -11.81 -3.28 11.16
CA GLY A 276 -13.20 -3.60 11.45
C GLY A 276 -13.72 -4.77 10.62
N SER A 277 -13.43 -4.76 9.32
CA SER A 277 -13.85 -5.82 8.40
C SER A 277 -13.13 -7.14 8.67
N TYR A 278 -11.83 -7.10 9.00
CA TYR A 278 -11.05 -8.27 9.38
C TYR A 278 -11.61 -8.91 10.65
N GLN A 279 -11.89 -8.11 11.68
CA GLN A 279 -12.43 -8.61 12.95
C GLN A 279 -13.79 -9.26 12.77
N TRP A 280 -14.68 -8.62 12.01
CA TRP A 280 -16.00 -9.17 11.72
C TRP A 280 -15.91 -10.50 10.96
N ALA A 281 -15.06 -10.56 9.92
CA ALA A 281 -14.88 -11.77 9.13
C ALA A 281 -14.22 -12.90 9.94
N ALA A 282 -13.19 -12.59 10.73
CA ALA A 282 -12.52 -13.55 11.58
C ALA A 282 -13.45 -14.13 12.65
N ASN A 283 -14.26 -13.30 13.31
CA ASN A 283 -15.25 -13.75 14.30
C ASN A 283 -16.28 -14.69 13.66
N THR A 284 -16.88 -14.26 12.55
CA THR A 284 -17.91 -15.04 11.84
C THR A 284 -17.39 -16.40 11.35
N LEU A 285 -16.17 -16.43 10.80
CA LEU A 285 -15.54 -17.67 10.33
C LEU A 285 -15.16 -18.60 11.49
N THR A 286 -14.82 -18.04 12.65
CA THR A 286 -14.50 -18.82 13.85
C THR A 286 -15.78 -19.36 14.50
N GLU A 287 -16.86 -18.58 14.57
CA GLU A 287 -18.16 -19.00 15.09
C GLU A 287 -18.78 -20.12 14.26
N LYS A 288 -18.75 -20.02 12.93
CA LYS A 288 -19.22 -21.09 12.02
C LYS A 288 -18.47 -22.40 12.23
N ARG A 289 -17.20 -22.35 12.61
CA ARG A 289 -16.40 -23.55 12.90
C ARG A 289 -16.75 -24.19 14.26
N HIS A 290 -17.25 -23.41 15.21
CA HIS A 290 -17.60 -23.89 16.56
C HIS A 290 -19.10 -24.20 16.73
N GLY A 291 -19.90 -24.16 15.66
CA GLY A 291 -21.27 -24.70 15.65
C GLY A 291 -22.29 -23.96 16.54
N ARG A 292 -22.05 -22.70 16.90
CA ARG A 292 -23.05 -21.88 17.62
C ARG A 292 -23.99 -21.18 16.62
N PRO A 293 -25.32 -21.40 16.70
CA PRO A 293 -26.28 -20.67 15.87
C PRO A 293 -26.44 -19.22 16.36
N LEU A 294 -26.90 -18.36 15.43
CA LEU A 294 -27.15 -16.93 15.58
C LEU A 294 -28.10 -16.59 16.72
#